data_AF-A0A6P0LK48-F1
#
_entry.id   AF-A0A6P0LK48-F1
#
_cell.length_a   1.000
_cell.length_b   1.000
_cell.length_c   1.000
_cell.angle_alpha   90.00
_cell.angle_beta   90.00
_cell.angle_gamma   90.00
#
_symmetry.space_group_name_H-M   'P 1'
#
loop_
_entity.id
_entity.type
_entity.pdbx_description
1 polymer ?
#
loop_
_entity_poly.entity_id
_entity_poly.type
_entity_poly.pdbx_seq_one_letter_code
_entity_poly.pdbx_strand_id
1 'polypeptide(L)'
;VFDSKFTTYQNLRKLEDSPNKIKFITVRKRGPKILEELKEIPKSEWTSIRVMAADGKGRAVQVYEQKVFLKDYGKEVRQIAIKGSRRVQPALIITNDFEKPIKEIIHQYARRWLVETEISEQVYFFHLNRVCSSMVIKVDFDLTMSIFAHNIYRLLAAELPG
;
A
#
# COMPACT_ATOMS: atom_id res chain seq x y z
N VAL A 1 14.05 -0.70 -1.00
CA VAL A 1 12.67 -0.42 -0.50
C VAL A 1 12.74 -0.40 1.00
N PHE A 2 12.28 0.66 1.66
CA PHE A 2 12.37 0.82 3.12
C PHE A 2 10.97 0.84 3.74
N ASP A 3 10.87 0.35 4.98
CA ASP A 3 9.65 0.46 5.78
C ASP A 3 9.59 1.83 6.48
N SER A 4 8.47 2.52 6.30
CA SER A 4 8.16 3.83 6.87
C SER A 4 8.20 3.90 8.40
N LYS A 5 8.07 2.76 9.09
CA LYS A 5 8.20 2.71 10.55
C LYS A 5 9.64 2.93 11.02
N PHE A 6 10.63 2.70 10.16
CA PHE A 6 12.04 2.62 10.56
C PHE A 6 12.93 3.72 9.95
N THR A 7 12.40 4.57 9.06
CA THR A 7 13.20 5.63 8.40
C THR A 7 12.60 7.02 8.64
N THR A 8 13.32 7.86 9.39
CA THR A 8 13.04 9.30 9.46
C THR A 8 13.46 9.97 8.16
N TYR A 9 12.82 11.09 7.80
CA TYR A 9 13.19 11.87 6.61
C TYR A 9 14.66 12.31 6.64
N GLN A 10 15.20 12.59 7.83
CA GLN A 10 16.62 12.89 8.02
C GLN A 10 17.54 11.72 7.62
N ASN A 11 17.16 10.48 7.94
CA ASN A 11 17.94 9.30 7.54
C ASN A 11 17.84 9.05 6.03
N LEU A 12 16.67 9.28 5.43
CA LEU A 12 16.52 9.21 3.97
C LEU A 12 17.41 10.24 3.27
N ARG A 13 17.52 11.44 3.83
CA ARG A 13 18.42 12.48 3.32
C ARG A 13 19.88 12.02 3.36
N LYS A 14 20.32 11.42 4.47
CA LYS A 14 21.68 10.85 4.59
C LYS A 14 21.96 9.76 3.54
N LEU A 15 20.95 8.97 3.16
CA LEU A 15 21.10 7.94 2.13
C LEU A 15 21.27 8.57 0.74
N GLU A 16 20.52 9.62 0.41
CA GLU A 16 20.68 10.36 -0.84
C GLU A 16 22.02 11.12 -0.90
N ASP A 17 22.39 11.78 0.19
CA ASP A 17 23.63 12.57 0.28
C ASP A 17 24.88 11.67 0.47
N SER A 18 24.72 10.35 0.60
CA SER A 18 25.83 9.40 0.63
C SER A 18 26.60 9.39 -0.70
N PRO A 19 27.89 9.05 -0.73
CA PRO A 19 28.69 9.02 -1.97
C PRO A 19 28.11 8.08 -3.03
N ASN A 20 27.29 7.10 -2.62
CA ASN A 20 26.64 6.13 -3.49
C ASN A 20 25.28 6.60 -4.03
N LYS A 21 24.78 7.79 -3.63
CA LYS A 21 23.50 8.39 -4.06
C LYS A 21 22.35 7.39 -4.06
N ILE A 22 22.10 6.77 -2.91
CA ILE A 22 21.19 5.63 -2.80
C ILE A 22 19.77 6.08 -3.14
N LYS A 23 19.20 5.45 -4.18
CA LYS A 23 17.79 5.62 -4.55
C LYS A 23 16.90 4.79 -3.62
N PHE A 24 15.82 5.38 -3.12
CA PHE A 24 14.90 4.73 -2.18
C PHE A 24 13.45 4.80 -2.65
N ILE A 25 12.67 3.84 -2.17
CA ILE A 25 11.21 3.81 -2.26
C ILE A 25 10.71 3.47 -0.86
N THR A 26 9.85 4.29 -0.28
CA THR A 26 9.31 4.09 1.07
C THR A 26 7.87 4.56 1.17
N VAL A 27 7.13 4.01 2.12
CA VAL A 27 5.75 4.41 2.40
C VAL A 27 5.74 5.73 3.13
N ARG A 28 4.80 6.59 2.81
CA ARG A 28 4.54 7.81 3.57
C ARG A 28 3.29 7.60 4.42
N LYS A 29 3.38 7.93 5.71
CA LYS A 29 2.20 7.98 6.57
C LYS A 29 1.21 9.01 6.01
N ARG A 30 -0.04 8.59 5.87
CA ARG A 30 -1.15 9.44 5.44
C ARG A 30 -1.68 10.25 6.63
N GLY A 31 -1.64 11.57 6.52
CA GLY A 31 -2.34 12.47 7.44
C GLY A 31 -3.74 12.82 6.90
N PRO A 32 -4.68 13.26 7.75
CA PRO A 32 -6.04 13.62 7.33
C PRO A 32 -6.03 14.68 6.22
N LYS A 33 -5.20 15.72 6.37
CA LYS A 33 -5.02 16.78 5.36
C LYS A 33 -4.61 16.25 3.97
N ILE A 34 -3.65 15.33 3.92
CA ILE A 34 -3.19 14.75 2.65
C ILE A 34 -4.31 13.92 2.02
N LEU A 35 -5.13 13.24 2.82
CA LEU A 35 -6.26 12.47 2.30
C LEU A 35 -7.37 13.36 1.75
N GLU A 36 -7.60 14.53 2.34
CA GLU A 36 -8.53 15.52 1.82
C GLU A 36 -8.04 16.10 0.50
N GLU A 37 -6.77 16.53 0.44
CA GLU A 37 -6.13 16.98 -0.80
C GLU A 37 -6.27 15.93 -1.92
N LEU A 38 -6.01 14.66 -1.63
CA LEU A 38 -6.16 13.58 -2.62
C LEU A 38 -7.60 13.30 -3.07
N LYS A 39 -8.61 13.68 -2.28
CA LYS A 39 -10.03 13.51 -2.66
C LYS A 39 -10.50 14.61 -3.60
N GLU A 40 -9.91 15.79 -3.51
CA GLU A 40 -10.23 16.95 -4.36
C GLU A 40 -9.65 16.81 -5.78
N ILE A 41 -8.64 15.95 -5.96
CA ILE A 41 -8.02 15.71 -7.26
C ILE A 41 -9.02 15.11 -8.25
N PRO A 42 -9.19 15.73 -9.45
CA PRO A 42 -10.12 15.25 -10.45
C PRO A 42 -9.68 13.88 -11.00
N LYS A 43 -10.66 13.04 -11.35
CA LYS A 43 -10.39 11.67 -11.86
C LYS A 43 -9.52 11.64 -13.13
N SER A 44 -9.48 12.72 -13.90
CA SER A 44 -8.65 12.87 -15.11
C SER A 44 -7.15 12.84 -14.83
N GLU A 45 -6.72 13.26 -13.65
CA GLU A 45 -5.31 13.25 -13.25
C GLU A 45 -4.83 11.88 -12.74
N TRP A 46 -5.77 10.96 -12.50
CA TRP A 46 -5.47 9.60 -12.09
C TRP A 46 -5.19 8.72 -13.31
N THR A 47 -3.99 8.16 -13.36
CA THR A 47 -3.60 7.19 -14.39
C THR A 47 -3.96 5.78 -13.95
N SER A 48 -4.62 5.01 -14.82
CA SER A 48 -4.94 3.60 -14.55
C SER A 48 -3.78 2.70 -14.96
N ILE A 49 -3.31 1.85 -14.05
CA ILE A 49 -2.21 0.91 -14.27
C ILE A 49 -2.64 -0.48 -13.83
N ARG A 50 -2.29 -1.50 -14.61
CA ARG A 50 -2.53 -2.90 -14.26
C ARG A 50 -1.33 -3.47 -13.51
N VAL A 51 -1.56 -3.92 -12.28
CA VAL A 51 -0.54 -4.52 -11.42
C VAL A 51 -0.85 -6.00 -11.26
N MET A 52 0.14 -6.86 -11.47
CA MET A 52 -0.01 -8.29 -11.25
C MET A 52 -0.06 -8.60 -9.75
N ALA A 53 -1.13 -9.25 -9.31
CA ALA A 53 -1.23 -9.79 -7.96
C ALA A 53 -0.59 -11.19 -7.88
N ALA A 54 -0.42 -11.70 -6.66
CA ALA A 54 0.23 -12.99 -6.41
C ALA A 54 -0.55 -14.20 -6.94
N ASP A 55 -1.86 -14.04 -7.16
CA ASP A 55 -2.77 -15.02 -7.77
C ASP A 55 -2.72 -15.04 -9.31
N GLY A 56 -1.81 -14.26 -9.91
CA GLY A 56 -1.70 -14.10 -11.37
C GLY A 56 -2.81 -13.25 -12.00
N LYS A 57 -3.85 -12.88 -11.24
CA LYS A 57 -4.93 -12.02 -11.73
C LYS A 57 -4.51 -10.57 -11.54
N GLY A 58 -4.15 -9.91 -12.65
CA GLY A 58 -3.82 -8.49 -12.62
C GLY A 58 -4.99 -7.64 -12.14
N ARG A 59 -4.75 -6.74 -11.17
CA ARG A 59 -5.72 -5.75 -10.67
C ARG A 59 -5.43 -4.38 -11.28
N ALA A 60 -6.48 -3.65 -11.66
CA ALA A 60 -6.36 -2.27 -12.09
C ALA A 60 -6.32 -1.35 -10.86
N VAL A 61 -5.30 -0.49 -10.80
CA VAL A 61 -5.14 0.52 -9.76
C VAL A 61 -5.06 1.89 -10.40
N GLN A 62 -5.60 2.89 -9.72
CA GLN A 62 -5.45 4.29 -10.09
C GLN A 62 -4.25 4.87 -9.37
N VAL A 63 -3.48 5.68 -10.08
CA VAL A 63 -2.23 6.23 -9.58
C VAL A 63 -2.18 7.71 -9.89
N TYR A 64 -1.76 8.49 -8.92
CA TYR A 64 -1.51 9.91 -9.06
C TYR A 64 -0.09 10.24 -8.62
N GLU A 65 0.65 10.97 -9.45
CA GLU A 65 2.03 11.36 -9.23
C GLU A 65 2.12 12.86 -9.00
N GLN A 66 2.87 13.27 -7.97
CA GLN A 66 3.16 14.66 -7.71
C GLN A 66 4.54 14.85 -7.08
N LYS A 67 5.12 16.05 -7.23
CA LYS A 67 6.32 16.44 -6.49
C LYS A 67 5.91 17.14 -5.21
N VAL A 68 6.50 16.75 -4.08
CA VAL A 68 6.20 17.34 -2.77
C VAL A 68 7.49 17.70 -2.06
N PHE A 69 7.54 18.92 -1.52
CA PHE A 69 8.62 19.33 -0.64
C PHE A 69 8.40 18.78 0.78
N LEU A 70 9.36 17.99 1.28
CA LEU A 70 9.33 17.46 2.64
C LEU A 70 10.24 18.30 3.52
N LYS A 71 9.67 19.04 4.49
CA LYS A 71 10.44 19.96 5.36
C LYS A 71 11.62 19.28 6.06
N ASP A 72 11.38 18.11 6.66
CA ASP A 72 12.42 17.36 7.39
C ASP A 72 13.43 16.64 6.46
N TYR A 73 13.10 16.55 5.16
CA TYR A 73 14.00 16.07 4.12
C TYR A 73 14.83 17.22 3.53
N GLY A 74 14.24 18.42 3.43
CA GLY A 74 14.86 19.62 2.90
C GLY A 74 14.98 19.67 1.37
N LYS A 75 14.31 18.77 0.64
CA LYS A 75 14.27 18.72 -0.83
C LYS A 75 12.89 18.28 -1.32
N GLU A 76 12.65 18.44 -2.62
CA GLU A 76 11.50 17.82 -3.28
C GLU A 76 11.69 16.31 -3.41
N VAL A 77 10.62 15.56 -3.19
CA VAL A 77 10.55 14.13 -3.47
C VAL A 77 9.40 13.85 -4.41
N ARG A 78 9.53 12.77 -5.17
CA ARG A 78 8.43 12.24 -5.96
C ARG A 78 7.48 11.48 -5.04
N GLN A 79 6.22 11.90 -4.99
CA GLN A 79 5.16 11.23 -4.27
C GLN A 79 4.21 10.55 -5.26
N ILE A 80 3.87 9.31 -4.96
CA ILE A 80 2.93 8.50 -5.74
C ILE A 80 1.81 8.06 -4.80
N ALA A 81 0.59 8.49 -5.11
CA ALA A 81 -0.63 8.03 -4.47
C ALA A 81 -1.21 6.85 -5.27
N ILE A 82 -1.45 5.73 -4.61
CA ILE A 82 -2.04 4.54 -5.21
C ILE A 82 -3.42 4.32 -4.60
N LYS A 83 -4.42 4.19 -5.48
CA LYS A 83 -5.81 3.95 -5.13
C LYS A 83 -6.29 2.67 -5.80
N GLY A 84 -6.70 1.70 -4.99
CA GLY A 84 -7.33 0.47 -5.48
C GLY A 84 -8.85 0.64 -5.60
N SER A 85 -9.58 -0.24 -4.92
CA SER A 85 -11.03 -0.14 -4.80
C SER A 85 -11.47 1.17 -4.13
N ARG A 86 -12.67 1.68 -4.46
CA ARG A 86 -13.21 2.94 -3.92
C ARG A 86 -13.33 2.98 -2.40
N ARG A 87 -13.27 1.81 -1.73
CA ARG A 87 -13.55 1.65 -0.30
C ARG A 87 -12.29 1.69 0.58
N VAL A 88 -11.11 1.50 0.00
CA VAL A 88 -9.84 1.52 0.74
C VAL A 88 -9.18 2.88 0.56
N GLN A 89 -8.70 3.46 1.67
CA GLN A 89 -7.94 4.71 1.63
C GLN A 89 -6.68 4.53 0.77
N PRO A 90 -6.31 5.54 -0.04
CA PRO A 90 -5.13 5.46 -0.88
C PRO A 90 -3.86 5.24 -0.05
N ALA A 91 -2.91 4.51 -0.63
CA ALA A 91 -1.56 4.41 -0.12
C ALA A 91 -0.69 5.51 -0.71
N LEU A 92 0.29 5.97 0.05
CA LEU A 92 1.25 6.98 -0.36
C LEU A 92 2.64 6.41 -0.31
N ILE A 93 3.38 6.61 -1.39
CA ILE A 93 4.78 6.23 -1.53
C ILE A 93 5.55 7.49 -1.85
N ILE A 94 6.78 7.57 -1.34
CA ILE A 94 7.74 8.58 -1.75
C ILE A 94 9.02 7.91 -2.26
N THR A 95 9.64 8.56 -3.23
CA THR A 95 10.91 8.15 -3.82
C THR A 95 11.71 9.37 -4.22
N ASN A 96 13.04 9.25 -4.19
CA ASN A 96 13.96 10.21 -4.80
C ASN A 96 14.32 9.84 -6.25
N ASP A 97 13.70 8.79 -6.81
CA ASP A 97 13.90 8.37 -8.19
C ASP A 97 12.86 9.03 -9.13
N PHE A 98 13.30 10.08 -9.82
CA PHE A 98 12.49 10.80 -10.80
C PHE A 98 12.55 10.19 -12.21
N GLU A 99 13.54 9.34 -12.48
CA GLU A 99 13.80 8.78 -13.81
C GLU A 99 13.03 7.48 -14.04
N LYS A 100 12.84 6.68 -12.98
CA LYS A 100 12.15 5.39 -13.12
C LYS A 100 10.70 5.54 -13.56
N PRO A 101 10.21 4.68 -14.46
CA PRO A 101 8.81 4.71 -14.85
C PRO A 101 7.93 4.32 -13.66
N ILE A 102 6.80 5.01 -13.51
CA ILE A 102 5.87 4.83 -12.40
C ILE A 102 5.41 3.37 -12.25
N LYS A 103 5.23 2.67 -13.38
CA LYS A 103 4.84 1.26 -13.42
C LYS A 103 5.84 0.36 -12.71
N GLU A 104 7.14 0.59 -12.86
CA GLU A 104 8.18 -0.22 -12.19
C GLU A 104 8.21 0.04 -10.69
N ILE A 105 8.11 1.30 -10.27
CA ILE A 105 8.05 1.68 -8.86
C ILE A 105 6.85 1.00 -8.19
N ILE A 106 5.70 1.04 -8.86
CA ILE A 106 4.50 0.34 -8.41
C ILE A 106 4.73 -1.14 -8.39
N HIS A 107 5.27 -1.80 -9.42
CA HIS A 107 5.49 -3.25 -9.36
C HIS A 107 6.40 -3.67 -8.20
N GLN A 108 7.43 -2.89 -7.90
CA GLN A 108 8.35 -3.16 -6.81
C GLN A 108 7.69 -3.03 -5.43
N TYR A 109 6.72 -2.13 -5.29
CA TYR A 109 6.06 -1.86 -4.01
C TYR A 109 4.69 -2.55 -3.85
N ALA A 110 3.93 -2.63 -4.93
CA ALA A 110 2.52 -3.01 -4.95
C ALA A 110 2.29 -4.48 -4.60
N ARG A 111 3.27 -5.38 -4.76
CA ARG A 111 3.13 -6.76 -4.25
C ARG A 111 2.82 -6.78 -2.76
N ARG A 112 3.53 -5.97 -1.96
CA ARG A 112 3.28 -5.87 -0.51
C ARG A 112 1.97 -5.15 -0.21
N TRP A 113 1.73 -4.03 -0.89
CA TRP A 113 0.52 -3.24 -0.68
C TRP A 113 -0.77 -4.00 -1.09
N LEU A 114 -0.72 -4.83 -2.14
CA LEU A 114 -1.86 -5.65 -2.57
C LEU A 114 -2.26 -6.65 -1.49
N VAL A 115 -1.29 -7.28 -0.82
CA VAL A 115 -1.53 -8.18 0.31
C VAL A 115 -2.16 -7.42 1.48
N GLU A 116 -1.62 -6.26 1.86
CA GLU A 116 -2.18 -5.42 2.94
C GLU A 116 -3.60 -4.92 2.62
N THR A 117 -3.85 -4.60 1.34
CA THR A 117 -5.16 -4.14 0.85
C THR A 117 -6.17 -5.28 0.88
N GLU A 118 -5.79 -6.47 0.42
CA GLU A 118 -6.64 -7.66 0.46
C GLU A 118 -7.01 -8.06 1.89
N ILE A 119 -6.03 -8.05 2.81
CA ILE A 119 -6.30 -8.27 4.25
C ILE A 119 -7.27 -7.21 4.78
N SER A 120 -7.07 -5.94 4.43
CA SER A 120 -7.96 -4.85 4.86
C SER A 120 -9.40 -5.00 4.33
N GLU A 121 -9.54 -5.42 3.07
CA GLU A 121 -10.84 -5.70 2.45
C GLU A 121 -11.55 -6.88 3.11
N GLN A 122 -10.82 -7.96 3.43
CA GLN A 122 -11.36 -9.12 4.14
C GLN A 122 -11.79 -8.76 5.57
N VAL A 123 -10.95 -8.06 6.35
CA VAL A 123 -11.29 -7.61 7.70
C VAL A 123 -12.55 -6.75 7.71
N TYR A 124 -12.69 -5.87 6.71
CA TYR A 124 -13.90 -5.07 6.54
C TYR A 124 -15.13 -5.92 6.17
N PHE A 125 -15.02 -6.78 5.17
CA PHE A 125 -16.13 -7.59 4.64
C PHE A 125 -16.66 -8.58 5.68
N PHE A 126 -15.76 -9.26 6.38
CA PHE A 126 -16.11 -10.23 7.43
C PHE A 126 -16.41 -9.56 8.78
N HIS A 127 -16.37 -8.23 8.86
CA HIS A 127 -16.54 -7.50 10.11
C HIS A 127 -15.65 -8.05 11.24
N LEU A 128 -14.43 -8.48 10.93
CA LEU A 128 -13.51 -9.07 11.91
C LEU A 128 -13.07 -8.07 13.00
N ASN A 129 -13.28 -6.77 12.78
CA ASN A 129 -13.12 -5.74 13.81
C ASN A 129 -14.37 -5.55 14.70
N ARG A 130 -15.43 -6.31 14.46
CA ARG A 130 -16.75 -6.19 15.10
C ARG A 130 -17.17 -7.49 15.80
N VAL A 131 -16.21 -8.37 16.11
CA VAL A 131 -16.49 -9.61 16.85
C VAL A 131 -17.01 -9.22 18.24
N CYS A 132 -18.30 -9.45 18.45
CA CYS A 132 -18.94 -9.30 19.75
C CYS A 132 -18.46 -10.40 20.70
N SER A 133 -17.32 -10.23 21.36
CA SER A 133 -17.02 -10.99 22.58
C SER A 133 -15.93 -10.33 23.42
N SER A 134 -16.24 -10.07 24.70
CA SER A 134 -15.45 -9.35 25.68
C SER A 134 -14.29 -10.15 26.30
N MET A 135 -13.63 -11.01 25.54
CA MET A 135 -12.41 -11.71 25.97
C MET A 135 -11.41 -11.78 24.83
N VAL A 136 -10.25 -11.13 25.02
CA VAL A 136 -9.16 -10.98 24.04
C VAL A 136 -8.76 -12.31 23.38
N ILE A 137 -8.77 -13.41 24.15
CA ILE A 137 -8.40 -14.76 23.69
C ILE A 137 -9.36 -15.28 22.61
N LYS A 138 -10.65 -14.93 22.68
CA LYS A 138 -11.65 -15.41 21.72
C LYS A 138 -11.57 -14.65 20.39
N VAL A 139 -11.24 -13.37 20.42
CA VAL A 139 -11.09 -12.55 19.21
C VAL A 139 -9.88 -13.01 18.39
N ASP A 140 -8.75 -13.27 19.05
CA ASP A 140 -7.56 -13.80 18.39
C ASP A 140 -7.82 -15.20 17.80
N PHE A 141 -8.59 -16.04 18.51
CA PHE A 141 -8.98 -17.36 18.04
C PHE A 141 -9.93 -17.29 16.83
N ASP A 142 -10.99 -16.47 16.90
CA ASP A 142 -11.96 -16.30 15.83
C ASP A 142 -11.32 -15.71 14.56
N LEU A 143 -10.38 -14.77 14.72
CA LEU A 143 -9.58 -14.23 13.62
C LEU A 143 -8.67 -15.30 13.01
N THR A 144 -7.96 -16.07 13.86
CA THR A 144 -7.08 -17.16 13.42
C THR A 144 -7.87 -18.23 12.67
N MET A 145 -9.02 -18.63 13.18
CA MET A 145 -9.92 -19.60 12.54
C MET A 145 -10.49 -19.08 11.23
N SER A 146 -10.79 -17.78 11.12
CA SER A 146 -11.27 -17.17 9.87
C SER A 146 -10.19 -17.16 8.79
N ILE A 147 -8.95 -16.80 9.15
CA ILE A 147 -7.80 -16.85 8.24
C ILE A 147 -7.51 -18.31 7.85
N PHE A 148 -7.56 -19.23 8.80
CA PHE A 148 -7.34 -20.65 8.57
C PHE A 148 -8.38 -21.24 7.61
N ALA A 149 -9.67 -20.97 7.86
CA ALA A 149 -10.76 -21.38 7.00
C ALA A 149 -10.61 -20.80 5.59
N HIS A 150 -10.27 -19.50 5.46
CA HIS A 150 -10.04 -18.87 4.16
C HIS A 150 -8.93 -19.57 3.37
N ASN A 151 -7.82 -19.94 4.03
CA ASN A 151 -6.74 -20.68 3.39
C ASN A 151 -7.16 -22.09 2.98
N ILE A 152 -7.91 -22.82 3.82
CA ILE A 152 -8.47 -24.13 3.47
C ILE A 152 -9.40 -24.02 2.26
N TYR A 153 -10.30 -23.04 2.22
CA TYR A 153 -11.17 -22.81 1.07
C TYR A 153 -10.39 -22.50 -0.20
N ARG A 154 -9.28 -21.74 -0.10
CA ARG A 154 -8.40 -21.49 -1.25
C ARG A 154 -7.69 -22.75 -1.73
N LEU A 155 -7.23 -23.61 -0.82
CA LEU A 155 -6.60 -24.88 -1.16
C LEU A 155 -7.59 -25.83 -1.82
N LEU A 156 -8.78 -26.00 -1.23
CA LEU A 156 -9.87 -26.78 -1.82
C LEU A 156 -10.28 -26.25 -3.20
N ALA A 157 -10.41 -24.92 -3.35
CA ALA A 157 -10.73 -24.32 -4.65
C ALA A 157 -9.61 -24.49 -5.69
N ALA A 158 -8.37 -24.71 -5.28
CA ALA A 158 -7.25 -25.01 -6.16
C ALA A 158 -7.18 -26.50 -6.55
N GLU A 159 -7.70 -27.39 -5.70
CA GLU A 159 -7.77 -28.84 -5.95
C GLU A 159 -9.06 -29.25 -6.68
N LEU A 160 -10.11 -28.43 -6.62
CA LEU A 160 -11.31 -28.64 -7.42
C LEU A 160 -10.97 -28.43 -8.90
N PRO A 161 -11.16 -29.44 -9.77
CA PRO A 161 -11.05 -29.24 -11.21
C PRO A 161 -12.13 -28.27 -11.66
N GLY A 162 -11.70 -27.12 -12.17
CA GLY A 162 -12.51 -26.25 -13.01
C GLY A 162 -12.35 -26.63 -14.47
#